data_AF-A0A2V9IWV3-F1
#
_entry.id   AF-A0A2V9IWV3-F1
#
_cell.length_a   1.000
_cell.length_b   1.000
_cell.length_c   1.000
_cell.angle_alpha   90.00
_cell.angle_beta   90.00
_cell.angle_gamma   90.00
#
_symmetry.space_group_name_H-M   'P 1'
#
loop_
_entity.id
_entity.type
_entity.pdbx_description
1 polymer ?
#
loop_
_entity_poly.entity_id
_entity_poly.type
_entity_poly.pdbx_seq_one_letter_code
_entity_poly.pdbx_strand_id
1 'polypeptide(L)'
;MKKSMRVAVILFLAGVNPLPFHTETPSTAIAHETCNRGRIALLDSAYTKESFRIHYLPCSPGSFYLGAEEYQRYFRGWEYVLQNASLDYQIIQDGDVTWNGLAPYRLLILSNTASLSDAQITAVKRWVKKGGRLLATFGSGYKDIDFDTSEGDLSTHEGEPGLHELWHDPFSSLFSTFSFDPAVDVRITRYEGPTACLDGQLVDDVLPYGAEGNLLVEQPDSALASLVVENLNQSQPAILRNCYGHGLVVYYSFAPEYIVSKEFGLPAPETCDDGQNWAGRSEKLRILMLCTINYLLAN
;
A
#
# COMPACT_ATOMS: atom_id res chain seq x y z
N MET A 1 -52.57 -25.40 57.61
CA MET A 1 -52.39 -26.69 58.31
C MET A 1 -51.04 -27.29 57.93
N LYS A 2 -50.34 -27.89 58.91
CA LYS A 2 -48.95 -28.45 58.93
C LYS A 2 -47.86 -27.39 59.16
N LYS A 3 -47.50 -27.06 60.43
CA LYS A 3 -46.58 -27.75 61.38
C LYS A 3 -45.22 -28.07 60.74
N SER A 4 -44.16 -27.31 61.01
CA SER A 4 -43.32 -27.26 62.24
C SER A 4 -42.29 -28.38 62.28
N MET A 5 -40.99 -28.05 62.20
CA MET A 5 -40.04 -28.42 63.26
C MET A 5 -38.72 -27.63 63.15
N ARG A 6 -38.33 -27.07 64.29
CA ARG A 6 -37.05 -26.41 64.58
C ARG A 6 -35.98 -27.45 64.91
N VAL A 7 -34.72 -27.14 64.60
CA VAL A 7 -33.59 -27.45 65.49
C VAL A 7 -32.65 -26.24 65.51
N ALA A 8 -32.54 -25.62 66.69
CA ALA A 8 -31.48 -24.70 67.10
C ALA A 8 -30.22 -25.54 67.41
N VAL A 9 -28.98 -25.06 67.44
CA VAL A 9 -28.29 -24.15 68.40
C VAL A 9 -26.83 -24.11 67.84
N ILE A 10 -25.98 -23.08 67.83
CA ILE A 10 -25.30 -22.33 68.91
C ILE A 10 -24.56 -21.14 68.29
N LEU A 11 -24.67 -19.99 68.94
CA LEU A 11 -23.95 -18.72 68.76
C LEU A 11 -22.42 -18.89 68.89
N PHE A 12 -21.63 -18.02 68.25
CA PHE A 12 -20.81 -17.05 68.99
C PHE A 12 -20.42 -15.84 68.14
N LEU A 13 -20.73 -14.69 68.74
CA LEU A 13 -20.39 -13.28 68.50
C LEU A 13 -19.08 -12.99 67.73
N ALA A 14 -19.12 -12.01 66.82
CA ALA A 14 -18.53 -10.68 67.04
C ALA A 14 -18.48 -9.84 65.74
N GLY A 15 -18.73 -8.53 65.87
CA GLY A 15 -18.10 -7.51 65.03
C GLY A 15 -18.92 -6.96 63.86
N VAL A 16 -19.75 -5.97 64.15
CA VAL A 16 -20.28 -5.02 63.16
C VAL A 16 -19.18 -4.02 62.80
N ASN A 17 -18.86 -3.86 61.50
CA ASN A 17 -18.70 -2.55 60.87
C ASN A 17 -18.69 -2.64 59.33
N PRO A 18 -19.23 -1.62 58.62
CA PRO A 18 -19.48 -1.68 57.19
C PRO A 18 -18.24 -1.38 56.35
N LEU A 19 -18.27 -1.91 55.12
CA LEU A 19 -17.26 -1.80 54.06
C LEU A 19 -16.77 -0.35 53.83
N PRO A 20 -15.46 -0.11 53.64
CA PRO A 20 -14.99 1.14 53.09
C PRO A 20 -15.20 1.17 51.57
N PHE A 21 -15.91 2.21 51.11
CA PHE A 21 -15.86 2.67 49.73
C PHE A 21 -14.42 3.08 49.42
N HIS A 22 -13.68 2.25 48.70
CA HIS A 22 -12.45 2.68 48.05
C HIS A 22 -12.84 3.35 46.73
N THR A 23 -12.80 4.68 46.73
CA THR A 23 -12.67 5.47 45.51
C THR A 23 -11.25 5.27 44.99
N GLU A 24 -11.04 4.25 44.16
CA GLU A 24 -9.85 4.18 43.33
C GLU A 24 -9.95 5.29 42.28
N THR A 25 -9.08 6.27 42.43
CA THR A 25 -8.74 7.23 41.38
C THR A 25 -8.16 6.42 40.21
N PRO A 26 -8.68 6.56 38.97
CA PRO A 26 -8.05 5.91 37.84
C PRO A 26 -6.63 6.45 37.71
N SER A 27 -5.66 5.55 37.88
CA SER A 27 -4.26 5.79 37.63
C SER A 27 -4.08 6.47 36.27
N THR A 28 -3.59 7.70 36.30
CA THR A 28 -3.17 8.51 35.14
C THR A 28 -1.94 7.94 34.42
N ALA A 29 -1.56 6.68 34.68
CA ALA A 29 -0.36 6.05 34.15
C ALA A 29 -0.57 5.15 32.91
N ILE A 30 -1.79 5.04 32.36
CA ILE A 30 -2.05 4.29 31.11
C ILE A 30 -2.18 5.24 29.89
N ALA A 31 -2.11 6.56 30.09
CA ALA A 31 -2.28 7.55 29.03
C ALA A 31 -0.98 8.05 28.40
N HIS A 32 0.15 7.37 28.60
CA HIS A 32 1.47 7.83 28.14
C HIS A 32 2.16 6.89 27.13
N GLU A 33 1.41 5.99 26.48
CA GLU A 33 1.95 5.10 25.44
C GLU A 33 1.16 5.12 24.12
N THR A 34 0.29 6.11 23.91
CA THR A 34 -0.54 6.25 22.70
C THR A 34 -0.26 7.51 21.89
N CYS A 35 0.88 8.16 22.11
CA CYS A 35 1.36 9.26 21.28
C CYS A 35 2.62 8.88 20.48
N ASN A 36 2.74 7.63 20.05
CA ASN A 36 3.78 7.26 19.09
C ASN A 36 3.26 7.49 17.66
N ARG A 37 3.89 8.46 16.99
CA ARG A 37 3.50 8.95 15.67
C ARG A 37 3.57 7.82 14.63
N GLY A 38 2.43 7.51 14.03
CA GLY A 38 2.28 7.00 12.66
C GLY A 38 2.94 5.67 12.31
N ARG A 39 2.40 4.55 12.78
CA ARG A 39 2.80 3.22 12.28
C ARG A 39 2.45 3.07 10.79
N ILE A 40 3.44 2.74 9.98
CA ILE A 40 3.31 2.39 8.57
C ILE A 40 2.97 0.90 8.48
N ALA A 41 1.94 0.54 7.74
CA ALA A 41 1.68 -0.84 7.32
C ALA A 41 2.17 -1.04 5.89
N LEU A 42 2.97 -2.08 5.68
CA LEU A 42 3.36 -2.55 4.35
C LEU A 42 2.73 -3.94 4.15
N LEU A 43 1.88 -4.08 3.13
CA LEU A 43 1.20 -5.35 2.85
C LEU A 43 2.10 -6.29 2.05
N ASP A 44 2.36 -7.48 2.61
CA ASP A 44 2.88 -8.65 1.90
C ASP A 44 1.69 -9.57 1.56
N SER A 45 1.31 -9.62 0.29
CA SER A 45 0.07 -10.24 -0.18
C SER A 45 0.33 -11.60 -0.84
N ALA A 46 -0.16 -12.66 -0.21
CA ALA A 46 -0.21 -14.00 -0.78
C ALA A 46 -1.16 -14.06 -1.99
N TYR A 47 -2.24 -13.28 -1.99
CA TYR A 47 -3.16 -13.22 -3.14
C TYR A 47 -2.49 -12.61 -4.36
N THR A 48 -1.74 -11.52 -4.18
CA THR A 48 -0.97 -10.93 -5.27
C THR A 48 0.13 -11.87 -5.74
N LYS A 49 0.84 -12.53 -4.81
CA LYS A 49 1.86 -13.53 -5.16
C LYS A 49 1.28 -14.67 -6.02
N GLU A 50 0.09 -15.15 -5.68
CA GLU A 50 -0.60 -16.20 -6.44
C GLU A 50 -1.05 -15.70 -7.82
N SER A 51 -1.58 -14.48 -7.90
CA SER A 51 -1.92 -13.83 -9.17
C SER A 51 -0.69 -13.78 -10.10
N PHE A 52 0.47 -13.37 -9.58
CA PHE A 52 1.72 -13.36 -10.35
C PHE A 52 2.16 -14.77 -10.78
N ARG A 53 2.00 -15.78 -9.92
CA ARG A 53 2.32 -17.18 -10.26
C ARG A 53 1.53 -17.69 -11.48
N ILE A 54 0.28 -17.23 -11.63
CA ILE A 54 -0.62 -17.65 -12.71
C ILE A 54 -0.26 -16.95 -14.02
N HIS A 55 0.10 -15.66 -13.97
CA HIS A 55 0.27 -14.83 -15.17
C HIS A 55 1.72 -14.76 -15.67
N TYR A 56 2.71 -14.93 -14.80
CA TYR A 56 4.12 -14.80 -15.17
C TYR A 56 4.83 -16.14 -15.18
N LEU A 57 5.56 -16.39 -16.27
CA LEU A 57 6.45 -17.54 -16.35
C LEU A 57 7.63 -17.38 -15.38
N PRO A 58 8.09 -18.46 -14.75
CA PRO A 58 9.34 -18.43 -14.01
C PRO A 58 10.51 -18.12 -14.95
N CYS A 59 11.63 -17.73 -14.35
CA CYS A 59 12.83 -17.40 -15.10
C CYS A 59 13.26 -18.56 -16.00
N SER A 60 13.28 -18.32 -17.31
CA SER A 60 13.53 -19.33 -18.34
C SER A 60 13.93 -18.66 -19.66
N PRO A 61 14.55 -19.38 -20.62
CA PRO A 61 14.85 -18.80 -21.92
C PRO A 61 13.60 -18.21 -22.59
N GLY A 62 13.60 -16.89 -22.81
CA GLY A 62 12.45 -16.14 -23.34
C GLY A 62 11.54 -15.48 -22.30
N SER A 63 11.79 -15.65 -21.00
CA SER A 63 11.15 -14.93 -19.90
C SER A 63 12.20 -14.27 -19.01
N PHE A 64 12.00 -13.00 -18.69
CA PHE A 64 12.82 -12.24 -17.75
C PHE A 64 12.16 -12.04 -16.38
N TYR A 65 10.99 -12.66 -16.17
CA TYR A 65 10.22 -12.60 -14.93
C TYR A 65 10.59 -13.74 -13.97
N LEU A 66 10.26 -13.56 -12.69
CA LEU A 66 10.44 -14.58 -11.63
C LEU A 66 9.17 -15.37 -11.28
N GLY A 67 8.15 -15.38 -12.14
CA GLY A 67 6.85 -15.97 -11.82
C GLY A 67 6.26 -15.39 -10.53
N ALA A 68 5.89 -16.23 -9.57
CA ALA A 68 5.34 -15.80 -8.28
C ALA A 68 6.26 -14.84 -7.50
N GLU A 69 7.58 -15.05 -7.58
CA GLU A 69 8.56 -14.23 -6.84
C GLU A 69 8.76 -12.85 -7.46
N GLU A 70 8.18 -12.59 -8.62
CA GLU A 70 8.24 -11.28 -9.25
C GLU A 70 7.51 -10.23 -8.41
N TYR A 71 6.37 -10.60 -7.79
CA TYR A 71 5.67 -9.76 -6.82
C TYR A 71 6.59 -9.31 -5.68
N GLN A 72 7.44 -10.21 -5.18
CA GLN A 72 8.34 -9.89 -4.07
C GLN A 72 9.37 -8.81 -4.43
N ARG A 73 9.66 -8.56 -5.72
CA ARG A 73 10.47 -7.40 -6.12
C ARG A 73 9.78 -6.09 -5.73
N TYR A 74 8.48 -5.96 -5.97
CA TYR A 74 7.74 -4.75 -5.60
C TYR A 74 7.76 -4.57 -4.08
N PHE A 75 7.32 -5.58 -3.34
CA PHE A 75 7.26 -5.54 -1.88
C PHE A 75 8.63 -5.19 -1.24
N ARG A 76 9.71 -5.88 -1.64
CA ARG A 76 11.05 -5.66 -1.05
C ARG A 76 11.65 -4.31 -1.41
N GLY A 77 11.23 -3.68 -2.50
CA GLY A 77 11.71 -2.35 -2.86
C GLY A 77 11.21 -1.29 -1.88
N TRP A 78 9.95 -1.38 -1.45
CA TRP A 78 9.44 -0.54 -0.37
C TRP A 78 10.07 -0.88 0.96
N GLU A 79 10.21 -2.17 1.28
CA GLU A 79 10.85 -2.61 2.52
C GLU A 79 12.27 -2.04 2.64
N TYR A 80 13.06 -2.13 1.57
CA TYR A 80 14.42 -1.57 1.50
C TYR A 80 14.45 -0.07 1.79
N VAL A 81 13.50 0.70 1.24
CA VAL A 81 13.43 2.15 1.46
C VAL A 81 13.05 2.47 2.91
N LEU A 82 12.08 1.77 3.48
CA LEU A 82 11.65 1.95 4.87
C LEU A 82 12.78 1.60 5.86
N GLN A 83 13.45 0.47 5.64
CA GLN A 83 14.58 0.01 6.46
C GLN A 83 15.75 0.98 6.41
N ASN A 84 16.18 1.40 5.22
CA ASN A 84 17.31 2.32 5.08
C ASN A 84 17.03 3.72 5.64
N ALA A 85 15.77 4.15 5.65
CA ALA A 85 15.37 5.39 6.30
C ALA A 85 15.09 5.24 7.80
N SER A 86 15.24 4.03 8.37
CA SER A 86 14.95 3.72 9.77
C SER A 86 13.53 4.13 10.21
N LEU A 87 12.55 3.97 9.31
CA LEU A 87 11.15 4.27 9.59
C LEU A 87 10.50 3.10 10.33
N ASP A 88 9.65 3.39 11.31
CA ASP A 88 8.88 2.35 12.03
C ASP A 88 7.73 1.85 11.14
N TYR A 89 7.79 0.57 10.77
CA TYR A 89 6.79 -0.08 9.94
C TYR A 89 6.51 -1.50 10.41
N GLN A 90 5.31 -1.98 10.10
CA GLN A 90 4.91 -3.36 10.31
C GLN A 90 4.53 -3.98 8.98
N ILE A 91 5.06 -5.17 8.72
CA ILE A 91 4.59 -6.02 7.64
C ILE A 91 3.29 -6.65 8.09
N ILE A 92 2.23 -6.46 7.30
CA ILE A 92 0.93 -7.08 7.51
C ILE A 92 0.65 -8.07 6.39
N GLN A 93 -0.26 -9.02 6.66
CA GLN A 93 -0.67 -10.05 5.71
C GLN A 93 -2.11 -9.78 5.23
N ASP A 94 -2.57 -10.49 4.19
CA ASP A 94 -3.92 -10.29 3.62
C ASP A 94 -5.04 -10.34 4.69
N GLY A 95 -4.93 -11.25 5.66
CA GLY A 95 -5.90 -11.39 6.76
C GLY A 95 -5.97 -10.20 7.72
N ASP A 96 -4.95 -9.35 7.75
CA ASP A 96 -4.93 -8.13 8.57
C ASP A 96 -5.63 -6.94 7.91
N VAL A 97 -5.91 -7.03 6.60
CA VAL A 97 -6.58 -5.98 5.80
C VAL A 97 -8.07 -5.96 6.10
N THR A 98 -8.38 -5.56 7.33
CA THR A 98 -9.73 -5.42 7.89
C THR A 98 -9.87 -4.06 8.54
N TRP A 99 -11.09 -3.63 8.82
CA TRP A 99 -11.34 -2.36 9.52
C TRP A 99 -10.55 -2.26 10.84
N ASN A 100 -10.55 -3.32 11.65
CA ASN A 100 -9.86 -3.33 12.94
C ASN A 100 -8.35 -3.53 12.78
N GLY A 101 -7.91 -4.35 11.82
CA GLY A 101 -6.50 -4.59 11.57
C GLY A 101 -5.78 -3.35 11.02
N LEU A 102 -6.46 -2.51 10.23
CA LEU A 102 -5.91 -1.26 9.72
C LEU A 102 -5.96 -0.09 10.72
N ALA A 103 -6.83 -0.16 11.73
CA ALA A 103 -7.06 0.93 12.69
C ALA A 103 -5.79 1.45 13.43
N PRO A 104 -4.80 0.61 13.80
CA PRO A 104 -3.58 1.07 14.46
C PRO A 104 -2.62 1.86 13.56
N TYR A 105 -2.79 1.79 12.24
CA TYR A 105 -1.86 2.36 11.28
C TYR A 105 -2.32 3.73 10.79
N ARG A 106 -1.34 4.59 10.49
CA ARG A 106 -1.59 5.89 9.85
C ARG A 106 -1.55 5.77 8.34
N LEU A 107 -0.60 4.98 7.84
CA LEU A 107 -0.30 4.79 6.42
C LEU A 107 -0.35 3.30 6.08
N LEU A 108 -1.02 2.98 4.98
CA LEU A 108 -0.98 1.68 4.31
C LEU A 108 -0.28 1.86 2.97
N ILE A 109 0.75 1.05 2.72
CA ILE A 109 1.44 0.96 1.44
C ILE A 109 1.02 -0.33 0.76
N LEU A 110 0.41 -0.19 -0.42
CA LEU A 110 0.09 -1.26 -1.35
C LEU A 110 1.11 -1.21 -2.48
N SER A 111 2.06 -2.15 -2.43
CA SER A 111 3.11 -2.26 -3.44
C SER A 111 2.65 -3.19 -4.54
N ASN A 112 2.19 -2.61 -5.66
CA ASN A 112 1.65 -3.34 -6.80
C ASN A 112 0.73 -4.50 -6.37
N THR A 113 -0.14 -4.24 -5.38
CA THR A 113 -0.98 -5.25 -4.75
C THR A 113 -2.16 -5.56 -5.66
N ALA A 114 -1.90 -6.37 -6.68
CA ALA A 114 -2.83 -6.60 -7.79
C ALA A 114 -4.19 -7.12 -7.32
N SER A 115 -4.17 -8.10 -6.41
CA SER A 115 -5.37 -8.84 -6.00
C SER A 115 -5.77 -8.53 -4.56
N LEU A 116 -7.02 -8.08 -4.38
CA LEU A 116 -7.66 -7.83 -3.09
C LEU A 116 -9.12 -8.29 -3.16
N SER A 117 -9.61 -8.93 -2.10
CA SER A 117 -11.03 -9.32 -2.05
C SER A 117 -11.95 -8.12 -1.84
N ASP A 118 -13.22 -8.25 -2.20
CA ASP A 118 -14.27 -7.26 -1.93
C ASP A 118 -14.28 -6.74 -0.48
N ALA A 119 -14.08 -7.65 0.47
CA ALA A 119 -14.04 -7.32 1.89
C ALA A 119 -12.82 -6.43 2.22
N GLN A 120 -11.66 -6.73 1.63
CA GLN A 120 -10.43 -5.95 1.79
C GLN A 120 -10.55 -4.58 1.10
N ILE A 121 -11.06 -4.54 -0.12
CA ILE A 121 -11.35 -3.30 -0.86
C ILE A 121 -12.27 -2.40 -0.03
N THR A 122 -13.36 -2.96 0.49
CA THR A 122 -14.32 -2.24 1.35
C THR A 122 -13.66 -1.75 2.63
N ALA A 123 -12.83 -2.58 3.28
CA ALA A 123 -12.12 -2.21 4.49
C ALA A 123 -11.15 -1.03 4.25
N VAL A 124 -10.36 -1.08 3.17
CA VAL A 124 -9.42 -0.01 2.78
C VAL A 124 -10.19 1.28 2.47
N LYS A 125 -11.21 1.24 1.61
CA LYS A 125 -12.04 2.42 1.28
C LYS A 125 -12.62 3.07 2.53
N ARG A 126 -13.19 2.26 3.43
CA ARG A 126 -13.77 2.75 4.70
C ARG A 126 -12.71 3.35 5.61
N TRP A 127 -11.55 2.72 5.73
CA TRP A 127 -10.43 3.19 6.54
C TRP A 127 -9.87 4.52 6.02
N VAL A 128 -9.62 4.63 4.71
CA VAL A 128 -9.21 5.88 4.06
C VAL A 128 -10.25 6.97 4.31
N LYS A 129 -11.53 6.72 4.03
CA LYS A 129 -12.63 7.69 4.25
C LYS A 129 -12.66 8.27 5.67
N LYS A 130 -12.21 7.49 6.66
CA LYS A 130 -12.18 7.87 8.08
C LYS A 130 -10.88 8.52 8.55
N GLY A 131 -9.91 8.70 7.67
CA GLY A 131 -8.65 9.37 8.01
C GLY A 131 -7.40 8.53 7.78
N GLY A 132 -7.52 7.33 7.21
CA GLY A 132 -6.37 6.57 6.75
C GLY A 132 -5.58 7.29 5.65
N ARG A 133 -4.32 6.90 5.47
CA ARG A 133 -3.43 7.38 4.40
C ARG A 133 -3.06 6.21 3.52
N LEU A 134 -3.31 6.32 2.22
CA LEU A 134 -3.03 5.24 1.27
C LEU A 134 -1.92 5.68 0.31
N LEU A 135 -0.91 4.83 0.17
CA LEU A 135 0.01 4.85 -0.94
C LEU A 135 -0.18 3.58 -1.74
N ALA A 136 -0.55 3.71 -3.01
CA ALA A 136 -0.74 2.58 -3.91
C ALA A 136 0.09 2.79 -5.17
N THR A 137 0.66 1.72 -5.70
CA THR A 137 1.49 1.77 -6.92
C THR A 137 0.97 0.81 -7.98
N PHE A 138 1.15 1.21 -9.24
CA PHE A 138 0.94 0.40 -10.44
C PHE A 138 -0.36 -0.39 -10.40
N GLY A 139 -0.33 -1.72 -10.50
CA GLY A 139 -1.52 -2.58 -10.55
C GLY A 139 -2.31 -2.72 -9.25
N SER A 140 -2.07 -1.90 -8.21
CA SER A 140 -2.73 -2.07 -6.92
C SER A 140 -4.25 -1.94 -6.96
N GLY A 141 -4.97 -2.99 -6.51
CA GLY A 141 -6.42 -2.95 -6.29
C GLY A 141 -7.28 -2.96 -7.56
N TYR A 142 -6.76 -3.55 -8.64
CA TYR A 142 -7.46 -3.74 -9.91
C TYR A 142 -8.03 -5.15 -10.10
N LYS A 143 -7.61 -6.16 -9.33
CA LYS A 143 -8.14 -7.54 -9.43
C LYS A 143 -8.81 -7.97 -8.13
N ASP A 144 -9.85 -8.79 -8.26
CA ASP A 144 -10.34 -9.63 -7.15
C ASP A 144 -9.37 -10.79 -6.88
N ILE A 145 -9.60 -11.53 -5.80
CA ILE A 145 -8.93 -12.79 -5.46
C ILE A 145 -9.49 -13.98 -6.26
N ASP A 146 -10.70 -13.85 -6.80
CA ASP A 146 -11.29 -14.81 -7.72
C ASP A 146 -10.88 -14.43 -9.15
N PHE A 147 -9.69 -14.85 -9.56
CA PHE A 147 -9.15 -14.53 -10.89
C PHE A 147 -9.62 -15.56 -11.93
N ASP A 148 -10.22 -15.08 -13.03
CA ASP A 148 -10.38 -15.86 -14.24
C ASP A 148 -9.01 -15.97 -14.94
N THR A 149 -8.49 -17.20 -15.06
CA THR A 149 -7.20 -17.48 -15.72
C THR A 149 -7.16 -17.11 -17.20
N SER A 150 -8.31 -16.78 -17.81
CA SER A 150 -8.43 -16.31 -19.18
C SER A 150 -8.40 -14.79 -19.32
N GLU A 151 -8.51 -14.04 -18.22
CA GLU A 151 -8.41 -12.59 -18.23
C GLU A 151 -6.96 -12.12 -18.38
N GLY A 152 -6.79 -10.96 -19.02
CA GLY A 152 -5.48 -10.32 -19.18
C GLY A 152 -4.95 -9.81 -17.85
N ASP A 153 -3.63 -9.55 -17.80
CA ASP A 153 -2.94 -9.24 -16.54
C ASP A 153 -3.42 -7.97 -15.81
N LEU A 154 -4.11 -7.04 -16.46
CA LEU A 154 -4.64 -5.81 -15.83
C LEU A 154 -5.93 -5.33 -16.52
N SER A 155 -6.97 -6.18 -16.54
CA SER A 155 -8.31 -5.76 -16.97
C SER A 155 -9.23 -5.54 -15.77
N THR A 156 -9.68 -4.31 -15.54
CA THR A 156 -10.91 -4.05 -14.78
C THR A 156 -12.07 -3.83 -15.74
N HIS A 157 -13.22 -4.43 -15.45
CA HIS A 157 -14.48 -4.08 -16.11
C HIS A 157 -15.16 -2.93 -15.37
N GLU A 158 -15.86 -2.06 -16.11
CA GLU A 158 -16.67 -1.00 -15.52
C GLU A 158 -17.70 -1.59 -14.55
N GLY A 159 -17.69 -1.13 -13.29
CA GLY A 159 -18.58 -1.62 -12.24
C GLY A 159 -17.98 -2.69 -11.33
N GLU A 160 -16.78 -3.21 -11.62
CA GLU A 160 -16.09 -4.15 -10.74
C GLU A 160 -15.58 -3.46 -9.47
N PRO A 161 -15.67 -4.12 -8.30
CA PRO A 161 -15.08 -3.62 -7.06
C PRO A 161 -13.57 -3.42 -7.22
N GLY A 162 -13.09 -2.20 -6.98
CA GLY A 162 -11.65 -1.91 -7.01
C GLY A 162 -11.30 -0.67 -6.20
N LEU A 163 -10.01 -0.44 -5.98
CA LEU A 163 -9.54 0.76 -5.28
C LEU A 163 -9.42 1.98 -6.18
N HIS A 164 -9.59 1.81 -7.49
CA HIS A 164 -9.38 2.82 -8.52
C HIS A 164 -10.24 4.11 -8.34
N GLU A 165 -11.40 4.00 -7.71
CA GLU A 165 -12.21 5.17 -7.30
C GLU A 165 -11.45 6.12 -6.35
N LEU A 166 -10.49 5.62 -5.56
CA LEU A 166 -9.76 6.40 -4.57
C LEU A 166 -8.81 7.39 -5.23
N TRP A 167 -8.43 7.19 -6.48
CA TRP A 167 -7.61 8.11 -7.28
C TRP A 167 -8.32 8.62 -8.54
N HIS A 168 -9.65 8.47 -8.62
CA HIS A 168 -10.51 8.93 -9.71
C HIS A 168 -10.08 8.41 -11.09
N ASP A 169 -9.74 7.12 -11.18
CA ASP A 169 -9.53 6.47 -12.46
C ASP A 169 -10.54 5.31 -12.57
N PRO A 170 -11.69 5.49 -13.24
CA PRO A 170 -12.71 4.44 -13.34
C PRO A 170 -12.28 3.29 -14.27
N PHE A 171 -11.18 3.45 -15.00
CA PHE A 171 -10.79 2.54 -16.06
C PHE A 171 -9.27 2.59 -16.23
N SER A 172 -8.52 1.71 -15.56
CA SER A 172 -7.19 1.41 -16.10
C SER A 172 -7.37 0.31 -17.12
N SER A 173 -7.46 0.72 -18.39
CA SER A 173 -7.18 -0.20 -19.48
C SER A 173 -5.70 -0.57 -19.38
N LEU A 174 -5.41 -1.82 -19.03
CA LEU A 174 -4.26 -2.58 -19.51
C LEU A 174 -2.89 -1.88 -19.46
N PHE A 175 -1.92 -2.46 -18.74
CA PHE A 175 -0.53 -2.39 -19.21
C PHE A 175 0.07 -3.79 -19.27
N SER A 176 0.58 -4.13 -20.45
CA SER A 176 1.60 -5.17 -20.61
C SER A 176 2.54 -4.74 -21.73
N THR A 177 3.78 -5.09 -21.53
CA THR A 177 5.04 -4.64 -22.12
C THR A 177 5.26 -4.87 -23.62
N PHE A 178 4.24 -5.20 -24.41
CA PHE A 178 4.49 -5.63 -25.79
C PHE A 178 4.41 -4.53 -26.85
N SER A 179 3.88 -3.34 -26.52
CA SER A 179 3.74 -2.24 -27.50
C SER A 179 4.75 -1.10 -27.32
N PHE A 180 5.47 -1.05 -26.20
CA PHE A 180 6.38 0.05 -25.88
C PHE A 180 7.76 -0.51 -25.53
N ASP A 181 8.47 -0.92 -26.58
CA ASP A 181 9.90 -0.69 -26.62
C ASP A 181 10.08 0.77 -27.10
N PRO A 182 10.45 1.74 -26.23
CA PRO A 182 11.05 1.58 -24.91
C PRO A 182 10.14 1.88 -23.71
N ALA A 183 10.64 1.49 -22.53
CA ALA A 183 10.07 1.74 -21.21
C ALA A 183 9.85 3.22 -20.88
N VAL A 184 8.94 3.53 -19.95
CA VAL A 184 8.51 4.92 -19.70
C VAL A 184 9.33 5.61 -18.61
N ASP A 185 9.55 6.91 -18.75
CA ASP A 185 10.04 7.78 -17.68
C ASP A 185 8.90 8.61 -17.08
N VAL A 186 9.17 9.35 -16.01
CA VAL A 186 8.15 10.17 -15.32
C VAL A 186 8.55 11.63 -15.35
N ARG A 187 7.75 12.48 -15.97
CA ARG A 187 7.94 13.94 -15.97
C ARG A 187 7.17 14.56 -14.81
N ILE A 188 7.86 15.21 -13.88
CA ILE A 188 7.21 15.98 -12.82
C ILE A 188 6.65 17.26 -13.43
N THR A 189 5.35 17.50 -13.25
CA THR A 189 4.68 18.70 -13.78
C THR A 189 4.42 19.74 -12.70
N ARG A 190 4.35 19.30 -11.43
CA ARG A 190 4.21 20.16 -10.27
C ARG A 190 5.05 19.63 -9.11
N TYR A 191 5.87 20.50 -8.52
CA TYR A 191 6.67 20.20 -7.34
C TYR A 191 5.93 20.62 -6.07
N GLU A 192 4.90 19.85 -5.70
CA GLU A 192 4.10 20.07 -4.50
C GLU A 192 3.74 18.75 -3.81
N GLY A 193 3.43 18.78 -2.51
CA GLY A 193 3.06 17.60 -1.75
C GLY A 193 4.08 16.45 -1.89
N PRO A 194 3.68 15.27 -2.44
CA PRO A 194 4.56 14.10 -2.56
C PRO A 194 5.76 14.28 -3.50
N THR A 195 5.76 15.29 -4.38
CA THR A 195 6.86 15.57 -5.33
C THR A 195 7.72 16.76 -4.93
N ALA A 196 7.34 17.53 -3.90
CA ALA A 196 7.95 18.82 -3.57
C ALA A 196 9.46 18.75 -3.33
N CYS A 197 9.94 17.68 -2.71
CA CYS A 197 11.36 17.45 -2.46
C CYS A 197 12.22 17.30 -3.73
N LEU A 198 11.63 17.00 -4.89
CA LEU A 198 12.39 16.82 -6.14
C LEU A 198 12.71 18.14 -6.84
N ASP A 199 12.22 19.27 -6.32
CA ASP A 199 12.46 20.59 -6.91
C ASP A 199 13.97 20.87 -7.01
N GLY A 200 14.41 21.26 -8.22
CA GLY A 200 15.82 21.49 -8.55
C GLY A 200 16.71 20.24 -8.54
N GLN A 201 16.15 19.02 -8.45
CA GLN A 201 16.94 17.78 -8.42
C GLN A 201 16.96 16.99 -9.73
N LEU A 202 16.07 17.32 -10.68
CA LEU A 202 15.88 16.57 -11.91
C LEU A 202 16.42 17.33 -13.12
N VAL A 203 16.85 16.60 -14.14
CA VAL A 203 17.20 17.15 -15.44
C VAL A 203 15.92 17.19 -16.28
N ASP A 204 15.58 18.36 -16.82
CA ASP A 204 14.37 18.60 -17.63
C ASP A 204 13.07 18.12 -16.96
N ASP A 205 13.02 18.17 -15.63
CA ASP A 205 11.90 17.66 -14.80
C ASP A 205 11.59 16.17 -14.99
N VAL A 206 12.53 15.40 -15.57
CA VAL A 206 12.35 13.96 -15.79
C VAL A 206 12.99 13.17 -14.66
N LEU A 207 12.17 12.33 -14.04
CA LEU A 207 12.53 11.28 -13.11
C LEU A 207 12.80 10.00 -13.93
N PRO A 208 14.06 9.54 -14.02
CA PRO A 208 14.38 8.31 -14.73
C PRO A 208 13.73 7.12 -14.02
N TYR A 209 12.94 6.36 -14.77
CA TYR A 209 12.25 5.16 -14.30
C TYR A 209 12.56 4.00 -15.23
N GLY A 210 12.21 4.12 -16.51
CA GLY A 210 12.55 3.15 -17.55
C GLY A 210 11.99 1.75 -17.28
N ALA A 211 10.76 1.65 -16.76
CA ALA A 211 10.01 0.39 -16.67
C ALA A 211 8.52 0.61 -17.00
N GLU A 212 7.66 -0.35 -16.64
CA GLU A 212 6.24 -0.36 -16.99
C GLU A 212 5.41 0.65 -16.19
N GLY A 213 4.38 1.24 -16.82
CA GLY A 213 3.45 2.16 -16.18
C GLY A 213 2.03 2.06 -16.75
N ASN A 214 1.03 2.27 -15.91
CA ASN A 214 -0.39 2.20 -16.23
C ASN A 214 -0.84 3.47 -16.97
N LEU A 215 -1.56 3.26 -18.07
CA LEU A 215 -2.26 4.31 -18.78
C LEU A 215 -3.61 4.52 -18.09
N LEU A 216 -3.83 5.72 -17.57
CA LEU A 216 -5.06 6.07 -16.87
C LEU A 216 -6.01 6.75 -17.86
N VAL A 217 -7.30 6.42 -17.80
CA VAL A 217 -8.27 6.98 -18.75
C VAL A 217 -8.58 8.44 -18.43
N GLU A 218 -8.63 8.80 -17.14
CA GLU A 218 -8.89 10.16 -16.71
C GLU A 218 -7.61 10.97 -16.50
N GLN A 219 -7.70 12.28 -16.78
CA GLN A 219 -6.63 13.26 -16.56
C GLN A 219 -7.05 14.21 -15.44
N PRO A 220 -6.95 13.80 -14.17
CA PRO A 220 -7.47 14.61 -13.11
C PRO A 220 -6.56 15.82 -12.84
N ASP A 221 -7.15 16.94 -12.43
CA ASP A 221 -6.43 18.14 -11.96
C ASP A 221 -5.51 17.86 -10.75
N SER A 222 -5.61 16.67 -10.15
CA SER A 222 -4.75 16.15 -9.09
C SER A 222 -3.42 15.54 -9.57
N ALA A 223 -3.19 15.45 -10.88
CA ALA A 223 -1.99 14.84 -11.45
C ALA A 223 -0.73 15.71 -11.27
N LEU A 224 0.25 15.24 -10.50
CA LEU A 224 1.49 15.96 -10.18
C LEU A 224 2.65 15.62 -11.13
N ALA A 225 2.48 14.59 -11.93
CA ALA A 225 3.45 14.11 -12.91
C ALA A 225 2.74 13.40 -14.06
N SER A 226 3.44 13.21 -15.16
CA SER A 226 2.99 12.43 -16.31
C SER A 226 4.02 11.43 -16.79
N LEU A 227 3.55 10.34 -17.42
CA LEU A 227 4.40 9.38 -18.09
C LEU A 227 4.96 10.00 -19.36
N VAL A 228 6.26 9.81 -19.57
CA VAL A 228 6.96 10.13 -20.81
C VAL A 228 6.87 8.89 -21.68
N VAL A 229 5.94 8.90 -22.63
CA VAL A 229 5.71 7.79 -23.55
C VAL A 229 6.03 8.27 -24.96
N GLU A 230 6.94 7.57 -25.63
CA GLU A 230 7.25 7.85 -27.03
C GLU A 230 6.00 7.57 -27.90
N ASN A 231 5.73 8.46 -28.85
CA ASN A 231 4.64 8.34 -29.83
C ASN A 231 3.20 8.40 -29.27
N LEU A 232 3.00 8.77 -27.99
CA LEU A 232 1.67 9.16 -27.50
C LEU A 232 1.47 10.67 -27.63
N ASN A 233 0.40 11.06 -28.32
CA ASN A 233 0.01 12.47 -28.48
C ASN A 233 -0.58 13.09 -27.20
N GLN A 234 -0.97 12.25 -26.23
CA GLN A 234 -1.61 12.68 -24.98
C GLN A 234 -0.76 12.24 -23.78
N SER A 235 -0.39 13.22 -22.96
CA SER A 235 0.24 13.02 -21.65
C SER A 235 -0.61 12.11 -20.77
N GLN A 236 -0.02 11.17 -20.05
CA GLN A 236 -0.72 10.20 -19.19
C GLN A 236 -0.36 10.47 -17.73
N PRO A 237 -1.27 10.49 -16.75
CA PRO A 237 -0.91 10.87 -15.38
C PRO A 237 -0.04 9.79 -14.74
N ALA A 238 0.97 10.23 -13.99
CA ALA A 238 1.93 9.36 -13.33
C ALA A 238 1.80 9.34 -11.80
N ILE A 239 1.57 10.51 -11.20
CA ILE A 239 1.44 10.66 -9.74
C ILE A 239 0.14 11.39 -9.49
N LEU A 240 -0.80 10.73 -8.82
CA LEU A 240 -2.10 11.29 -8.47
C LEU A 240 -2.18 11.52 -6.96
N ARG A 241 -2.77 12.64 -6.57
CA ARG A 241 -3.04 12.98 -5.16
C ARG A 241 -4.52 13.25 -4.95
N ASN A 242 -5.20 12.42 -4.18
CA ASN A 242 -6.63 12.62 -3.93
C ASN A 242 -6.97 12.68 -2.44
N CYS A 243 -7.96 13.50 -2.10
CA CYS A 243 -8.59 13.49 -0.79
C CYS A 243 -9.88 12.67 -0.87
N TYR A 244 -10.02 11.65 -0.02
CA TYR A 244 -11.20 10.80 -0.01
C TYR A 244 -11.81 10.76 1.40
N GLY A 245 -12.92 11.47 1.59
CA GLY A 245 -13.45 11.73 2.93
C GLY A 245 -12.46 12.53 3.77
N HIS A 246 -12.06 11.99 4.93
CA HIS A 246 -10.98 12.56 5.77
C HIS A 246 -9.59 11.96 5.44
N GLY A 247 -9.55 11.07 4.46
CA GLY A 247 -8.37 10.37 3.97
C GLY A 247 -7.56 11.17 2.97
N LEU A 248 -6.33 10.70 2.75
CA LEU A 248 -5.44 11.20 1.71
C LEU A 248 -4.82 9.99 1.01
N VAL A 249 -4.82 10.05 -0.32
CA VAL A 249 -4.37 8.97 -1.20
C VAL A 249 -3.33 9.55 -2.13
N VAL A 250 -2.20 8.85 -2.25
CA VAL A 250 -1.25 9.03 -3.34
C VAL A 250 -1.22 7.74 -4.13
N TYR A 251 -1.41 7.85 -5.43
CA TYR A 251 -1.30 6.73 -6.36
C TYR A 251 -0.20 7.02 -7.36
N TYR A 252 0.67 6.04 -7.59
CA TYR A 252 1.60 6.06 -8.71
C TYR A 252 1.08 5.10 -9.77
N SER A 253 0.95 5.56 -11.02
CA SER A 253 0.70 4.65 -12.13
C SER A 253 1.94 3.86 -12.54
N PHE A 254 3.04 3.95 -11.81
CA PHE A 254 4.28 3.22 -12.02
C PHE A 254 4.79 2.67 -10.68
N ALA A 255 5.83 1.83 -10.71
CA ALA A 255 6.33 1.14 -9.53
C ALA A 255 7.81 1.49 -9.25
N PRO A 256 8.12 2.65 -8.63
CA PRO A 256 9.50 3.02 -8.31
C PRO A 256 10.23 1.96 -7.48
N GLU A 257 9.50 1.23 -6.62
CA GLU A 257 10.03 0.13 -5.82
C GLU A 257 10.60 -1.03 -6.67
N TYR A 258 10.10 -1.23 -7.88
CA TYR A 258 10.58 -2.27 -8.77
C TYR A 258 12.03 -1.99 -9.16
N ILE A 259 12.34 -0.74 -9.51
CA ILE A 259 13.70 -0.31 -9.86
C ILE A 259 14.64 -0.43 -8.67
N VAL A 260 14.19 -0.10 -7.46
CA VAL A 260 14.96 -0.33 -6.22
C VAL A 260 15.37 -1.80 -6.13
N SER A 261 14.41 -2.71 -6.30
CA SER A 261 14.68 -4.14 -6.22
C SER A 261 15.56 -4.66 -7.35
N LYS A 262 15.46 -4.12 -8.56
CA LYS A 262 16.34 -4.47 -9.67
C LYS A 262 17.76 -3.97 -9.44
N GLU A 263 17.94 -2.76 -8.91
CA GLU A 263 19.26 -2.20 -8.60
C GLU A 263 19.97 -2.95 -7.46
N PHE A 264 19.24 -3.37 -6.43
CA PHE A 264 19.81 -4.03 -5.24
C PHE A 264 19.63 -5.56 -5.21
N GLY A 265 19.08 -6.17 -6.27
CA GLY A 265 18.95 -7.63 -6.40
C GLY A 265 17.96 -8.29 -5.43
N LEU A 266 16.84 -7.63 -5.12
CA LEU A 266 15.80 -8.13 -4.20
C LEU A 266 14.74 -8.96 -4.97
N PRO A 267 14.09 -10.00 -4.39
CA PRO A 267 14.18 -10.49 -3.00
C PRO A 267 15.37 -11.42 -2.65
N ALA A 268 15.97 -12.17 -3.60
CA ALA A 268 17.11 -13.09 -3.37
C ALA A 268 17.65 -13.62 -4.74
N PRO A 269 18.77 -14.38 -4.81
CA PRO A 269 19.86 -14.18 -5.79
C PRO A 269 19.60 -14.71 -7.21
N GLU A 270 18.41 -15.22 -7.51
CA GLU A 270 18.05 -15.60 -8.88
C GLU A 270 17.86 -14.33 -9.71
N THR A 271 18.95 -13.90 -10.34
CA THR A 271 18.92 -12.85 -11.35
C THR A 271 18.45 -13.49 -12.64
N CYS A 272 17.15 -13.34 -12.94
CA CYS A 272 16.73 -13.46 -14.33
C CYS A 272 17.30 -12.26 -15.07
N ASP A 273 18.30 -12.52 -15.91
CA ASP A 273 18.97 -11.47 -16.68
C ASP A 273 17.99 -10.92 -17.71
N ASP A 274 17.75 -9.62 -17.64
CA ASP A 274 16.93 -8.88 -18.59
C ASP A 274 17.80 -8.03 -19.55
N GLY A 275 19.14 -8.13 -19.44
CA GLY A 275 20.09 -7.37 -20.24
C GLY A 275 20.15 -5.88 -19.92
N GLN A 276 19.50 -5.42 -18.84
CA GLN A 276 19.40 -4.00 -18.51
C GLN A 276 20.34 -3.59 -17.36
N ASN A 277 20.87 -2.37 -17.45
CA ASN A 277 21.66 -1.78 -16.38
C ASN A 277 20.80 -0.88 -15.48
N TRP A 278 20.52 -1.38 -14.28
CA TRP A 278 19.70 -0.70 -13.26
C TRP A 278 20.50 0.16 -12.27
N ALA A 279 21.84 0.11 -12.32
CA ALA A 279 22.69 0.79 -11.34
C ALA A 279 22.46 2.32 -11.34
N GLY A 280 22.26 2.89 -10.15
CA GLY A 280 22.06 4.33 -9.94
C GLY A 280 20.69 4.86 -10.35
N ARG A 281 19.81 4.04 -10.96
CA ARG A 281 18.51 4.50 -11.44
C ARG A 281 17.52 4.76 -10.29
N SER A 282 17.64 4.06 -9.16
CA SER A 282 16.70 4.23 -8.06
C SER A 282 16.97 5.44 -7.18
N GLU A 283 18.07 6.19 -7.34
CA GLU A 283 18.43 7.27 -6.41
C GLU A 283 17.31 8.31 -6.27
N LYS A 284 16.86 8.89 -7.38
CA LYS A 284 15.78 9.89 -7.36
C LYS A 284 14.41 9.26 -7.07
N LEU A 285 14.20 8.01 -7.47
CA LEU A 285 12.97 7.26 -7.15
C LEU A 285 12.83 7.04 -5.63
N ARG A 286 13.92 6.69 -4.93
CA ARG A 286 13.93 6.55 -3.46
C ARG A 286 13.68 7.87 -2.75
N ILE A 287 14.16 9.00 -3.29
CA ILE A 287 13.83 10.33 -2.77
C ILE A 287 12.32 10.59 -2.89
N LEU A 288 11.73 10.34 -4.06
CA LEU A 288 10.28 10.46 -4.28
C LEU A 288 9.48 9.60 -3.30
N MET A 289 9.87 8.33 -3.14
CA MET A 289 9.22 7.38 -2.23
C MET A 289 9.21 7.90 -0.79
N LEU A 290 10.36 8.33 -0.25
CA LEU A 290 10.46 8.88 1.11
C LEU A 290 9.69 10.19 1.28
N CYS A 291 9.74 11.05 0.27
CA CYS A 291 9.03 12.31 0.25
C CYS A 291 7.52 12.12 0.33
N THR A 292 7.02 11.11 -0.38
CA THR A 292 5.60 10.74 -0.36
C THR A 292 5.19 10.15 0.98
N ILE A 293 6.01 9.28 1.57
CA ILE A 293 5.77 8.77 2.93
C ILE A 293 5.69 9.93 3.93
N ASN A 294 6.67 10.84 3.91
CA ASN A 294 6.69 11.99 4.81
C ASN A 294 5.48 12.90 4.61
N TYR A 295 5.11 13.16 3.34
CA TYR A 295 3.92 13.94 3.01
C TYR A 295 2.64 13.30 3.57
N LEU A 296 2.46 11.98 3.39
CA LEU A 296 1.29 11.25 3.88
C LEU A 296 1.24 11.15 5.40
N LEU A 297 2.38 11.01 6.08
CA LEU A 297 2.43 10.95 7.55
C LEU A 297 2.19 12.32 8.20
N ALA A 298 2.60 13.41 7.54
CA ALA A 298 2.48 14.77 8.04
C ALA A 298 1.07 15.36 7.90
N ASN A 299 0.30 14.89 6.91
CA ASN A 299 -1.07 15.36 6.62
C ASN A 299 -2.09 14.34 7.05
#